data_AF-A0A822CAE1-F1
#
_entry.id   AF-A0A822CAE1-F1
#
_cell.length_a   1.000
_cell.length_b   1.000
_cell.length_c   1.000
_cell.angle_alpha   90.00
_cell.angle_beta   90.00
_cell.angle_gamma   90.00
#
_symmetry.space_group_name_H-M   'P 1'
#
loop_
_entity.id
_entity.type
_entity.pdbx_description
1 polymer ?
#
loop_
_entity_poly.entity_id
_entity_poly.type
_entity_poly.pdbx_seq_one_letter_code
_entity_poly.pdbx_strand_id
1 'polypeptide(L)'
;TSIIEIYCVPRNAYSFTAYHLWAIGERSTYTMYRDYADFLSIYFRDRKFDFAFLDGRARPQVAYTILNQLNEPNAIVFIHDWNQRKEYHVIEREFYNIIDQQIESTQSGDEGLVVLQKKSQDIGQKNITASEWKSGKEPEWWI
;
A
#
# COMPACT_ATOMS: atom_id res chain seq x y z
N THR A 1 27.20 10.09 12.41
CA THR A 1 26.04 9.44 13.05
C THR A 1 24.90 9.45 12.06
N SER A 2 24.33 8.30 11.72
CA SER A 2 23.12 8.25 10.88
C SER A 2 21.91 8.61 11.73
N ILE A 3 21.02 9.46 11.23
CA ILE A 3 19.77 9.85 11.89
C ILE A 3 18.65 9.03 11.26
N ILE A 4 17.78 8.43 12.09
CA ILE A 4 16.55 7.77 11.64
C ILE A 4 15.39 8.72 11.92
N GLU A 5 14.67 9.11 10.87
CA GLU A 5 13.43 9.88 10.98
C GLU A 5 12.23 8.93 10.77
N ILE A 6 11.27 8.97 11.69
CA ILE A 6 10.07 8.13 11.63
C ILE A 6 8.86 9.03 11.41
N TYR A 7 8.09 8.72 10.36
CA TYR A 7 6.85 9.41 10.02
C TYR A 7 5.68 8.45 10.18
N CYS A 8 4.70 8.83 10.99
CA CYS A 8 3.45 8.07 11.13
C CYS A 8 2.32 8.81 10.40
N VAL A 9 1.48 8.04 9.71
CA VAL A 9 0.25 8.58 9.12
C VAL A 9 -0.68 8.97 10.26
N PRO A 10 -1.12 10.25 10.34
CA PRO A 10 -2.03 10.67 11.39
C PRO A 10 -3.42 10.06 11.17
N ARG A 11 -4.21 9.94 12.24
CA ARG A 11 -5.63 9.62 12.09
C ARG A 11 -6.31 10.72 11.27
N ASN A 12 -6.99 10.32 10.21
CA ASN A 12 -7.84 11.18 9.39
C ASN A 12 -9.30 10.70 9.44
N ALA A 13 -10.21 11.44 8.80
CA ALA A 13 -11.64 11.09 8.75
C ALA A 13 -11.86 9.65 8.24
N TYR A 14 -11.09 9.22 7.22
CA TYR A 14 -11.11 7.85 6.73
C TYR A 14 -10.78 6.83 7.84
N SER A 15 -9.71 7.05 8.61
CA SER A 15 -9.29 6.10 9.65
C SER A 15 -10.36 5.91 10.73
N PHE A 16 -11.12 6.96 11.04
CA PHE A 16 -12.27 6.86 11.95
C PHE A 16 -13.41 6.04 11.35
N THR A 17 -13.80 6.32 10.10
CA THR A 17 -14.87 5.57 9.43
C THR A 17 -14.49 4.11 9.21
N ALA A 18 -13.27 3.83 8.75
CA ALA A 18 -12.79 2.47 8.53
C ALA A 18 -12.72 1.65 9.82
N TYR A 19 -12.30 2.27 10.93
CA TYR A 19 -12.32 1.64 12.24
C TYR A 19 -13.75 1.35 12.72
N HIS A 20 -14.67 2.30 12.54
CA HIS A 20 -16.07 2.12 12.89
C HIS A 20 -16.72 0.97 12.11
N LEU A 21 -16.55 0.94 10.78
CA LEU A 21 -17.08 -0.13 9.94
C LEU A 21 -16.53 -1.50 10.36
N TRP A 22 -15.22 -1.59 10.60
CA TRP A 22 -14.63 -2.82 11.12
C TRP A 22 -15.24 -3.27 12.44
N ALA A 23 -15.46 -2.35 13.37
CA ALA A 23 -16.03 -2.65 14.69
C ALA A 23 -17.47 -3.18 14.61
N ILE A 24 -18.21 -2.86 13.55
CA ILE A 24 -19.58 -3.35 13.31
C ILE A 24 -19.64 -4.49 12.29
N GLY A 25 -18.50 -5.03 11.83
CA GLY A 25 -18.43 -6.12 10.87
C GLY A 25 -18.68 -5.72 9.41
N GLU A 26 -18.72 -4.41 9.12
CA GLU A 26 -18.92 -3.87 7.78
C GLU A 26 -17.59 -3.69 7.04
N ARG A 27 -17.64 -3.76 5.72
CA ARG A 27 -16.45 -3.58 4.86
C ARG A 27 -16.26 -2.12 4.48
N SER A 28 -15.00 -1.70 4.38
CA SER A 28 -14.67 -0.40 3.78
C SER A 28 -15.02 -0.40 2.28
N THR A 29 -15.46 0.74 1.77
CA THR A 29 -15.84 0.90 0.36
C THR A 29 -14.65 1.30 -0.50
N TYR A 30 -14.76 1.12 -1.82
CA TYR A 30 -13.80 1.65 -2.81
C TYR A 30 -13.44 3.12 -2.56
N THR A 31 -14.46 3.98 -2.37
CA THR A 31 -14.29 5.41 -2.13
C THR A 31 -13.43 5.68 -0.91
N MET A 32 -13.61 4.91 0.17
CA MET A 32 -12.80 5.03 1.37
C MET A 32 -11.33 4.70 1.08
N TYR A 33 -11.04 3.62 0.37
CA TYR A 33 -9.67 3.27 -0.01
C TYR A 33 -9.02 4.32 -0.92
N ARG A 34 -9.77 4.85 -1.90
CA ARG A 34 -9.31 5.94 -2.78
C ARG A 34 -8.94 7.17 -1.98
N ASP A 35 -9.84 7.63 -1.13
CA ASP A 35 -9.65 8.87 -0.37
C ASP A 35 -8.46 8.75 0.59
N TYR A 36 -8.21 7.55 1.14
CA TYR A 36 -7.02 7.28 1.94
C TYR A 36 -5.73 7.36 1.12
N ALA A 37 -5.69 6.70 -0.03
CA ALA A 37 -4.55 6.76 -0.94
C ALA A 37 -4.27 8.21 -1.43
N ASP A 38 -5.31 8.94 -1.82
CA ASP A 38 -5.19 10.34 -2.24
C ASP A 38 -4.63 11.21 -1.11
N PHE A 39 -5.12 11.02 0.13
CA PHE A 39 -4.58 11.69 1.31
C PHE A 39 -3.08 11.43 1.50
N LEU A 40 -2.63 10.18 1.40
CA LEU A 40 -1.20 9.84 1.54
C LEU A 40 -0.34 10.52 0.47
N SER A 41 -0.83 10.58 -0.77
CA SER A 41 -0.11 11.24 -1.87
C SER A 41 0.10 12.74 -1.62
N ILE A 42 -0.80 13.38 -0.89
CA ILE A 42 -0.70 14.80 -0.50
C ILE A 42 0.17 14.94 0.75
N TYR A 43 -0.07 14.12 1.77
CA TYR A 43 0.61 14.21 3.07
C TYR A 43 2.12 13.97 2.95
N PHE A 44 2.53 13.06 2.08
CA PHE A 44 3.93 12.73 1.84
C PHE A 44 4.46 13.24 0.49
N ARG A 45 3.81 14.25 -0.11
CA ARG A 45 4.15 14.75 -1.46
C ARG A 45 5.65 15.01 -1.65
N ASP A 46 6.26 15.70 -0.67
CA ASP A 46 7.66 16.15 -0.75
C ASP A 46 8.61 15.26 0.08
N ARG A 47 8.18 14.03 0.41
CA ARG A 47 8.94 13.09 1.23
C ARG A 47 9.37 11.88 0.43
N LYS A 48 10.55 11.37 0.77
CA LYS A 48 11.08 10.11 0.28
C LYS A 48 11.53 9.24 1.44
N PHE A 49 11.37 7.93 1.31
CA PHE A 49 11.59 6.97 2.37
C PHE A 49 12.50 5.84 1.89
N ASP A 50 13.50 5.50 2.71
CA ASP A 50 14.31 4.30 2.54
C ASP A 50 13.57 3.04 3.00
N PHE A 51 12.61 3.21 3.94
CA PHE A 51 11.80 2.13 4.49
C PHE A 51 10.34 2.57 4.59
N ALA A 52 9.41 1.69 4.23
CA ALA A 52 7.99 1.88 4.47
C ALA A 52 7.37 0.63 5.10
N PHE A 53 6.57 0.80 6.15
CA PHE A 53 5.84 -0.30 6.80
C PHE A 53 4.34 -0.11 6.64
N LEU A 54 3.69 -1.09 6.02
CA LEU A 54 2.27 -1.08 5.67
C LEU A 54 1.50 -2.07 6.54
N ASP A 55 1.04 -1.57 7.68
CA ASP A 55 0.27 -2.34 8.67
C ASP A 55 -1.08 -1.66 8.96
N GLY A 56 -1.87 -1.50 7.89
CA GLY A 56 -3.17 -0.83 7.97
C GLY A 56 -4.17 -1.45 7.02
N ARG A 57 -5.22 -0.69 6.70
CA ARG A 57 -6.17 -1.04 5.63
C ARG A 57 -5.60 -0.66 4.26
N ALA A 58 -6.19 -1.22 3.21
CA ALA A 58 -5.87 -0.89 1.81
C ALA A 58 -4.38 -1.08 1.44
N ARG A 59 -3.71 -2.10 1.98
CA ARG A 59 -2.25 -2.27 1.84
C ARG A 59 -1.78 -2.29 0.37
N PRO A 60 -2.46 -2.98 -0.56
CA PRO A 60 -2.08 -2.94 -1.98
C PRO A 60 -2.18 -1.53 -2.58
N GLN A 61 -3.24 -0.79 -2.26
CA GLN A 61 -3.46 0.58 -2.73
C GLN A 61 -2.43 1.55 -2.14
N VAL A 62 -2.10 1.38 -0.86
CA VAL A 62 -1.06 2.16 -0.21
C VAL A 62 0.30 1.85 -0.82
N ALA A 63 0.65 0.57 -1.01
CA ALA A 63 1.89 0.15 -1.65
C ALA A 63 2.05 0.83 -3.02
N TYR A 64 1.01 0.80 -3.86
CA TYR A 64 1.02 1.54 -5.12
C TYR A 64 1.20 3.05 -4.91
N THR A 65 0.47 3.65 -3.97
CA THR A 65 0.49 5.11 -3.75
C THR A 65 1.89 5.60 -3.38
N ILE A 66 2.59 4.85 -2.51
CA ILE A 66 3.89 5.26 -1.99
C ILE A 66 5.05 5.05 -2.97
N LEU A 67 4.82 4.47 -4.17
CA LEU A 67 5.88 4.23 -5.16
C LEU A 67 6.68 5.50 -5.52
N ASN A 68 6.00 6.65 -5.52
CA ASN A 68 6.61 7.95 -5.77
C ASN A 68 7.32 8.54 -4.53
N GLN A 69 7.13 7.95 -3.36
CA GLN A 69 7.72 8.35 -2.08
C GLN A 69 8.85 7.40 -1.65
N LEU A 70 9.28 6.45 -2.49
CA LEU A 70 10.42 5.58 -2.19
C LEU A 70 11.75 6.21 -2.66
N ASN A 71 12.80 6.07 -1.85
CA ASN A 71 14.18 6.36 -2.20
C ASN A 71 14.75 5.18 -3.00
N GLU A 72 14.75 5.31 -4.32
CA GLU A 72 15.32 4.29 -5.19
C GLU A 72 16.85 4.28 -5.15
N PRO A 73 17.49 3.13 -5.49
CA PRO A 73 16.90 1.84 -5.85
C PRO A 73 16.67 0.89 -4.66
N ASN A 74 17.12 1.26 -3.46
CA ASN A 74 17.25 0.34 -2.33
C ASN A 74 16.14 0.46 -1.28
N ALA A 75 15.10 1.25 -1.53
CA ALA A 75 13.98 1.35 -0.61
C ALA A 75 13.30 -0.01 -0.41
N ILE A 76 13.00 -0.31 0.85
CA ILE A 76 12.36 -1.55 1.26
C ILE A 76 10.95 -1.27 1.77
N VAL A 77 9.99 -2.04 1.29
CA VAL A 77 8.59 -1.97 1.74
C VAL A 77 8.24 -3.26 2.48
N PHE A 78 7.70 -3.12 3.68
CA PHE A 78 7.24 -4.20 4.51
C PHE A 78 5.71 -4.19 4.53
N ILE A 79 5.06 -5.33 4.31
CA ILE A 79 3.59 -5.46 4.38
C ILE A 79 3.22 -6.52 5.41
N HIS A 80 2.42 -6.11 6.38
CA HIS A 80 1.88 -6.97 7.43
C HIS A 80 0.55 -7.64 7.02
N ASP A 81 0.08 -8.62 7.79
CA ASP A 81 -0.89 -9.70 7.44
C ASP A 81 -0.91 -10.06 5.95
N TRP A 82 0.26 -10.41 5.43
CA TRP A 82 0.39 -11.12 4.16
C TRP A 82 -0.33 -12.47 4.26
N ASN A 83 -1.12 -12.82 3.25
CA ASN A 83 -1.92 -14.05 3.21
C ASN A 83 -2.33 -14.39 1.77
N GLN A 84 -3.08 -15.47 1.58
CA GLN A 84 -3.55 -15.99 0.28
C GLN A 84 -4.61 -15.15 -0.46
N ARG A 85 -4.86 -13.90 -0.05
CA ARG A 85 -5.83 -13.02 -0.71
C ARG A 85 -5.26 -12.55 -2.05
N LYS A 86 -5.86 -13.02 -3.13
CA LYS A 86 -5.39 -12.77 -4.50
C LYS A 86 -5.25 -11.30 -4.84
N GLU A 87 -6.10 -10.47 -4.24
CA GLU A 87 -6.14 -9.02 -4.39
C GLU A 87 -4.85 -8.37 -3.87
N TYR A 88 -4.17 -8.98 -2.90
CA TYR A 88 -2.91 -8.47 -2.36
C TYR A 88 -1.73 -8.72 -3.31
N HIS A 89 -1.78 -9.76 -4.12
CA HIS A 89 -0.67 -10.19 -4.99
C HIS A 89 -0.56 -9.37 -6.28
N VAL A 90 -1.52 -8.47 -6.57
CA VAL A 90 -1.44 -7.57 -7.73
C VAL A 90 -0.18 -6.71 -7.68
N ILE A 91 0.25 -6.29 -6.50
CA ILE A 91 1.43 -5.43 -6.35
C ILE A 91 2.72 -6.18 -6.70
N GLU A 92 2.76 -7.51 -6.51
CA GLU A 92 3.90 -8.35 -6.86
C GLU A 92 3.98 -8.60 -8.35
N ARG A 93 2.83 -8.62 -9.02
CA ARG A 93 2.77 -8.75 -10.48
C ARG A 93 3.23 -7.46 -11.16
N GLU A 94 2.78 -6.33 -10.65
CA GLU A 94 2.91 -5.06 -11.38
C GLU A 94 4.04 -4.16 -10.87
N PHE A 95 4.31 -4.10 -9.57
CA PHE A 95 5.11 -3.00 -8.99
C PHE A 95 6.34 -3.42 -8.17
N TYR A 96 6.27 -4.56 -7.49
CA TYR A 96 7.27 -4.99 -6.52
C TYR A 96 7.78 -6.40 -6.77
N ASN A 97 9.06 -6.63 -6.50
CA ASN A 97 9.64 -7.96 -6.34
C ASN A 97 9.59 -8.33 -4.84
N ILE A 98 9.23 -9.57 -4.54
CA ILE A 98 9.42 -10.14 -3.20
C ILE A 98 10.92 -10.38 -3.00
N ILE A 99 11.46 -9.88 -1.90
CA ILE A 99 12.84 -10.14 -1.47
C ILE A 99 12.85 -11.23 -0.40
N ASP A 100 11.87 -11.21 0.49
CA ASP A 100 11.72 -12.15 1.60
C ASP A 100 10.25 -12.24 2.02
N GLN A 101 9.82 -13.38 2.54
CA GLN A 101 8.47 -13.56 3.06
C GLN A 101 8.45 -14.66 4.13
N GLN A 102 7.69 -14.42 5.20
CA GLN A 102 7.50 -15.40 6.26
C GLN A 102 6.54 -16.53 5.85
N ILE A 103 5.52 -16.18 5.08
CA ILE A 103 4.58 -17.14 4.49
C ILE A 103 4.45 -16.85 3.00
N GLU A 104 4.29 -17.91 2.22
CA GLU A 104 4.05 -17.81 0.79
C GLU A 104 2.64 -17.28 0.51
N SER A 105 2.46 -16.57 -0.61
CA SER A 105 1.16 -16.12 -1.12
C SER A 105 0.15 -17.25 -1.37
N THR A 106 0.59 -18.51 -1.36
CA THR A 106 -0.25 -19.70 -1.54
C THR A 106 -0.63 -20.39 -0.22
N GLN A 107 -0.12 -19.91 0.92
CA GLN A 107 -0.32 -20.52 2.22
C GLN A 107 -1.48 -19.83 2.97
N SER A 108 -2.37 -20.64 3.54
CA SER A 108 -3.39 -20.16 4.47
C SER A 108 -2.73 -19.72 5.77
N GLY A 109 -3.04 -18.50 6.21
CA GLY A 109 -2.55 -17.91 7.45
C GLY A 109 -3.08 -16.48 7.60
N ASP A 110 -3.14 -16.02 8.84
CA ASP A 110 -3.26 -14.60 9.18
C ASP A 110 -1.89 -14.17 9.76
N GLU A 111 -1.52 -12.89 9.63
CA GLU A 111 -0.30 -12.31 10.25
C GLU A 111 1.06 -12.56 9.53
N GLY A 112 1.08 -12.94 8.25
CA GLY A 112 2.34 -13.02 7.50
C GLY A 112 3.03 -11.66 7.31
N LEU A 113 4.36 -11.66 7.20
CA LEU A 113 5.14 -10.49 6.78
C LEU A 113 5.79 -10.76 5.42
N VAL A 114 5.68 -9.80 4.51
CA VAL A 114 6.42 -9.81 3.24
C VAL A 114 7.29 -8.55 3.10
N VAL A 115 8.46 -8.74 2.49
CA VAL A 115 9.46 -7.71 2.21
C VAL A 115 9.58 -7.53 0.71
N LEU A 116 9.45 -6.28 0.26
CA LEU A 116 9.29 -5.93 -1.14
C LEU A 116 10.32 -4.88 -1.58
N GLN A 117 10.79 -5.00 -2.82
CA GLN A 117 11.55 -3.97 -3.53
C GLN A 117 10.83 -3.53 -4.78
N LYS A 118 10.95 -2.26 -5.16
CA LYS A 118 10.39 -1.75 -6.41
C LYS A 118 11.00 -2.46 -7.63
N LYS A 119 10.17 -2.87 -8.60
CA LYS A 119 10.62 -3.58 -9.83
C LYS A 119 11.47 -2.73 -10.77
N SER A 120 11.15 -1.45 -10.91
CA SER A 120 11.84 -0.52 -11.81
C SER A 120 11.68 0.91 -11.32
N GLN A 121 12.68 1.75 -11.65
CA GLN A 121 12.70 3.17 -11.31
C GLN A 121 11.55 3.96 -11.95
N ASP A 122 11.08 3.52 -13.11
CA ASP A 122 10.04 4.21 -13.87
C ASP A 122 8.61 3.91 -13.39
N ILE A 123 8.42 2.96 -12.47
CA ILE A 123 7.08 2.51 -12.05
C ILE A 123 6.46 3.49 -11.03
N GLY A 124 5.25 3.98 -11.27
CA GLY A 124 4.56 4.89 -10.33
C GLY A 124 3.21 5.33 -10.88
N GLN A 125 2.58 6.34 -10.26
CA GLN A 125 1.29 6.90 -10.73
C GLN A 125 1.27 7.39 -12.19
N LYS A 126 2.42 7.42 -12.87
CA LYS A 126 2.53 7.79 -14.28
C LYS A 126 2.33 6.61 -15.26
N ASN A 127 2.53 5.37 -14.81
CA ASN A 127 2.48 4.18 -15.69
C ASN A 127 1.12 3.47 -15.69
N ILE A 128 0.30 3.68 -14.65
CA ILE A 128 -1.14 3.50 -14.75
C ILE A 128 -1.69 4.88 -15.08
N THR A 129 -2.38 5.00 -16.20
CA THR A 129 -2.89 6.31 -16.61
C THR A 129 -3.78 6.83 -15.48
N ALA A 130 -3.60 8.08 -15.06
CA ALA A 130 -4.42 8.67 -14.00
C ALA A 130 -5.95 8.56 -14.30
N SER A 131 -6.33 8.31 -15.56
CA SER A 131 -7.68 7.92 -16.00
C SER A 131 -8.17 6.59 -15.44
N GLU A 132 -7.33 5.56 -15.32
CA GLU A 132 -7.70 4.28 -14.68
C GLU A 132 -7.90 4.46 -13.16
N TRP A 133 -7.15 5.38 -12.55
CA TRP A 133 -7.28 5.74 -11.13
C TRP A 133 -8.52 6.62 -10.82
N LYS A 134 -8.89 7.54 -11.73
CA LYS A 134 -9.87 8.62 -11.46
C LYS A 134 -11.22 8.49 -12.19
N SER A 135 -11.38 7.52 -13.09
CA SER A 135 -12.60 7.42 -13.92
C SER A 135 -13.88 7.02 -13.16
N GLY A 136 -13.83 6.86 -11.83
CA GLY A 136 -14.98 6.45 -11.03
C GLY A 136 -15.40 4.99 -11.25
N LYS A 137 -14.62 4.24 -12.04
CA LYS A 137 -14.75 2.80 -12.19
C LYS A 137 -13.69 2.14 -11.30
N GLU A 138 -14.16 1.27 -10.41
CA GLU A 138 -13.33 0.44 -9.56
C GLU A 138 -12.38 -0.42 -10.43
N PRO A 139 -11.06 -0.37 -10.20
CA PRO A 139 -10.14 -1.35 -10.79
C PRO A 139 -10.50 -2.74 -10.26
N GLU A 140 -10.53 -3.75 -11.12
CA GLU A 140 -10.92 -5.13 -10.74
C GLU A 140 -10.09 -5.75 -9.61
N TRP A 141 -8.95 -5.13 -9.26
CA TRP A 141 -8.04 -5.58 -8.19
C TRP A 141 -8.19 -4.81 -6.87
N TRP A 142 -9.14 -3.86 -6.75
CA TRP A 142 -9.25 -3.00 -5.56
C TRP A 142 -10.13 -3.53 -4.42
N ILE A 143 -11.01 -4.50 -4.67
CA ILE A 143 -11.91 -5.10 -3.67
C ILE A 143 -11.68 -6.60 -3.58
#